data_AF-A0A7Y6YUZ7-F1
#
_entry.id   AF-A0A7Y6YUZ7-F1
#
_cell.length_a   1.000
_cell.length_b   1.000
_cell.length_c   1.000
_cell.angle_alpha   90.00
_cell.angle_beta   90.00
_cell.angle_gamma   90.00
#
_symmetry.space_group_name_H-M   'P 1'
#
loop_
_entity.id
_entity.type
_entity.pdbx_description
1 polymer ?
#
loop_
_entity_poly.entity_id
_entity_poly.type
_entity_poly.pdbx_seq_one_letter_code
_entity_poly.pdbx_strand_id
1 'polypeptide(L)'
;MTGVDLEHPEVIFIKRLDGTGYGFFYSTPAQFDNAANGFIYPIKERIKQESEEKNEVPTNAQELCFKASVATIAKVFDPNWDDEPGIDAARCVAASCAAEATWPETIPQCIVIEQAGDEVILREGFEFLEHPGYPLCVVLGSKADGGGMCSFFDTEDEFRLFATKPPSKDVWLPQLIYRLYKRTPSIMTGLPTPPAEEGQGVGVECHAFTLNRKGQLIERAR
;
A
#
# COMPACT_ATOMS: atom_id res chain seq x y z
N MET A 1 12.75 19.68 7.92
CA MET A 1 11.34 19.36 8.22
C MET A 1 11.38 18.49 9.46
N THR A 2 10.68 18.87 10.54
CA THR A 2 10.55 18.03 11.72
C THR A 2 9.72 16.82 11.32
N GLY A 3 10.34 15.64 11.23
CA GLY A 3 9.64 14.38 10.97
C GLY A 3 8.51 14.22 11.99
N VAL A 4 7.37 13.71 11.54
CA VAL A 4 6.33 13.26 12.46
C VAL A 4 6.91 12.01 13.13
N ASP A 5 6.98 11.99 14.45
CA ASP A 5 7.36 10.79 15.18
C ASP A 5 6.18 9.81 15.10
N LEU A 6 6.36 8.76 14.30
CA LEU A 6 5.31 7.80 13.97
C LEU A 6 5.66 6.45 14.57
N GLU A 7 4.67 5.84 15.23
CA GLU A 7 4.76 4.47 15.74
C GLU A 7 4.57 3.42 14.63
N HIS A 8 4.00 3.82 13.48
CA HIS A 8 3.69 2.94 12.35
C HIS A 8 3.65 3.73 11.04
N PRO A 9 3.86 3.09 9.87
CA PRO A 9 3.66 3.76 8.57
C PRO A 9 2.16 4.01 8.34
N GLU A 10 1.79 5.17 7.81
CA GLU A 10 0.38 5.44 7.47
C GLU A 10 -0.05 4.71 6.19
N VAL A 11 0.90 4.44 5.30
CA VAL A 11 0.65 3.70 4.06
C VAL A 11 1.85 2.83 3.69
N ILE A 12 1.56 1.63 3.18
CA ILE A 12 2.55 0.75 2.56
C ILE A 12 2.07 0.44 1.14
N PHE A 13 2.95 0.67 0.17
CA PHE A 13 2.74 0.31 -1.22
C PHE A 13 3.58 -0.90 -1.59
N ILE A 14 3.00 -1.79 -2.40
CA ILE A 14 3.73 -2.83 -3.13
C ILE A 14 3.65 -2.43 -4.60
N LYS A 15 4.77 -2.06 -5.23
CA LYS A 15 4.82 -1.62 -6.63
C LYS A 15 5.49 -2.70 -7.49
N ARG A 16 4.72 -3.29 -8.41
CA ARG A 16 5.22 -4.22 -9.43
C ARG A 16 5.82 -3.44 -10.61
N LEU A 17 6.65 -4.12 -11.40
CA LEU A 17 7.33 -3.53 -12.56
C LEU A 17 6.38 -3.05 -13.67
N ASP A 18 5.17 -3.61 -13.74
CA ASP A 18 4.15 -3.25 -14.72
C ASP A 18 3.30 -2.03 -14.31
N GLY A 19 3.62 -1.38 -13.18
CA GLY A 19 2.88 -0.26 -12.64
C GLY A 19 1.62 -0.66 -11.88
N THR A 20 1.41 -1.94 -11.57
CA THR A 20 0.33 -2.42 -10.70
C THR A 20 0.83 -2.78 -9.31
N GLY A 21 -0.08 -3.20 -8.43
CA GLY A 21 0.26 -3.78 -7.13
C GLY A 21 -0.78 -3.43 -6.09
N TYR A 22 -0.33 -2.98 -4.91
CA TYR A 22 -1.20 -2.79 -3.75
C TYR A 22 -0.89 -1.50 -3.01
N GLY A 23 -1.91 -0.95 -2.37
CA GLY A 23 -1.77 0.13 -1.39
C GLY A 23 -2.58 -0.18 -0.14
N PHE A 24 -1.91 -0.19 1.01
CA PHE A 24 -2.51 -0.51 2.31
C PHE A 24 -2.40 0.67 3.27
N PHE A 25 -3.51 1.03 3.91
CA PHE A 25 -3.60 2.18 4.79
C PHE A 25 -3.73 1.76 6.26
N TYR A 26 -3.04 2.47 7.14
CA TYR A 26 -3.06 2.23 8.58
C TYR A 26 -3.36 3.53 9.33
N SER A 27 -4.58 3.61 9.87
CA SER A 27 -5.05 4.78 10.60
C SER A 27 -4.59 4.81 12.04
N THR A 28 -4.25 3.65 12.60
CA THR A 28 -3.85 3.48 13.99
C THR A 28 -2.74 2.43 14.11
N PRO A 29 -1.91 2.49 15.17
CA PRO A 29 -0.90 1.46 15.44
C PRO A 29 -1.51 0.06 15.53
N ALA A 30 -2.67 -0.08 16.18
CA ALA A 30 -3.36 -1.36 16.30
C ALA A 30 -3.76 -1.99 14.94
N GLN A 31 -4.12 -1.17 13.94
CA GLN A 31 -4.38 -1.70 12.59
C GLN A 31 -3.12 -2.27 11.96
N PHE A 32 -1.99 -1.57 12.12
CA PHE A 32 -0.69 -2.01 11.62
C PHE A 32 -0.20 -3.26 12.35
N ASP A 33 -0.23 -3.26 13.68
CA ASP A 33 0.20 -4.39 14.51
C ASP A 33 -0.61 -5.65 14.21
N ASN A 34 -1.93 -5.53 14.05
CA ASN A 34 -2.78 -6.67 13.70
C ASN A 34 -2.41 -7.25 12.33
N ALA A 35 -2.15 -6.40 11.34
CA ALA A 35 -1.71 -6.87 10.02
C ALA A 35 -0.32 -7.54 10.08
N ALA A 36 0.65 -6.90 10.73
CA ALA A 36 2.00 -7.44 10.86
C ALA A 36 2.00 -8.79 11.60
N ASN A 37 1.27 -8.89 12.71
CA ASN A 37 1.13 -10.11 13.50
C ASN A 37 0.34 -11.20 12.78
N GLY A 38 -0.56 -10.84 11.86
CA GLY A 38 -1.27 -11.80 11.00
C GLY A 38 -0.34 -12.73 10.23
N PHE A 39 0.89 -12.29 9.93
CA PHE A 39 1.92 -13.14 9.33
C PHE A 39 3.03 -13.55 10.31
N ILE A 40 3.60 -12.61 11.07
CA ILE A 40 4.86 -12.86 11.79
C ILE A 40 4.69 -13.60 13.12
N TYR A 41 3.49 -13.56 13.72
CA TYR A 41 3.26 -14.12 15.04
C TYR A 41 3.59 -15.62 15.16
N PRO A 42 3.14 -16.50 14.25
CA PRO A 42 3.49 -17.92 14.30
C PRO A 42 5.00 -18.19 14.21
N ILE A 43 5.73 -17.34 13.47
CA ILE A 43 7.20 -17.45 13.33
C ILE A 43 7.87 -17.07 14.65
N LYS A 44 7.45 -15.97 15.28
CA LYS A 44 7.96 -15.53 16.57
C LYS A 44 7.71 -16.56 17.68
N GLU A 45 6.51 -17.13 17.74
CA GLU A 45 6.18 -18.18 18.72
C GLU A 45 7.03 -19.43 18.53
N ARG A 46 7.26 -19.84 17.28
CA ARG A 46 8.14 -20.98 16.99
C ARG A 46 9.58 -20.73 17.44
N ILE A 47 10.13 -19.56 17.13
CA ILE A 47 11.50 -19.18 17.57
C ILE A 47 11.59 -19.20 19.10
N LYS A 48 10.57 -18.70 19.78
CA LYS A 48 10.48 -18.70 21.24
C LYS A 48 10.45 -20.12 21.81
N GLN A 49 9.61 -20.99 21.28
CA GLN A 49 9.53 -22.40 21.71
C GLN A 49 10.87 -23.13 21.52
N GLU A 50 11.51 -22.98 20.36
CA GLU A 50 12.81 -23.61 20.08
C GLU A 50 13.92 -23.10 21.02
N SER A 51 13.86 -21.83 21.42
CA SER A 51 14.78 -21.23 22.39
C SER A 51 14.57 -21.78 23.80
N GLU A 52 13.31 -21.92 24.24
CA GLU A 52 12.94 -22.50 25.53
C GLU A 52 13.37 -23.97 25.63
N GLU A 53 13.15 -24.77 24.58
CA GLU A 53 13.56 -26.18 24.53
C GLU A 53 15.08 -26.37 24.61
N LYS A 54 15.85 -25.48 23.97
CA LYS A 54 17.32 -25.56 23.89
C LYS A 54 18.03 -24.89 25.07
N ASN A 55 17.31 -24.15 25.92
CA ASN A 55 17.89 -23.25 26.94
C ASN A 55 18.93 -22.27 26.35
N GLU A 56 18.72 -21.84 25.10
CA GLU A 56 19.61 -20.92 24.39
C GLU A 56 18.87 -19.61 24.10
N VAL A 57 19.58 -18.48 24.18
CA VAL A 57 19.01 -17.19 23.78
C VAL A 57 18.80 -17.18 22.26
N PRO A 58 17.64 -16.71 21.73
CA PRO A 58 17.44 -16.64 20.29
C PRO A 58 18.36 -15.57 19.70
N THR A 59 19.52 -15.98 19.19
CA THR A 59 20.40 -15.10 18.41
C THR A 59 19.74 -14.78 17.07
N ASN A 60 19.60 -13.50 16.75
CA ASN A 60 19.10 -12.96 15.47
C ASN A 60 17.62 -13.23 15.13
N ALA A 61 16.73 -13.35 16.12
CA ALA A 61 15.28 -13.56 15.88
C ALA A 61 14.65 -12.51 14.93
N GLN A 62 15.00 -11.24 15.09
CA GLN A 62 14.53 -10.17 14.21
C GLN A 62 15.01 -10.35 12.76
N GLU A 63 16.27 -10.73 12.56
CA GLU A 63 16.83 -11.00 11.23
C GLU A 63 16.11 -12.19 10.55
N LEU A 64 15.81 -13.25 11.32
CA LEU A 64 15.06 -14.41 10.83
C LEU A 64 13.62 -14.03 10.45
N CYS A 65 12.95 -13.23 11.29
CA CYS A 65 11.62 -12.71 11.02
C CYS A 65 11.62 -11.87 9.74
N PHE A 66 12.55 -10.91 9.64
CA PHE A 66 12.68 -10.06 8.46
C PHE A 66 12.95 -10.88 7.19
N LYS A 67 13.89 -11.85 7.21
CA LYS A 67 14.15 -12.74 6.07
C LYS A 67 12.93 -13.55 5.66
N ALA A 68 12.14 -14.04 6.62
CA ALA A 68 10.93 -14.78 6.34
C ALA A 68 9.87 -13.89 5.66
N SER A 69 9.71 -12.65 6.14
CA SER A 69 8.80 -11.68 5.54
C SER A 69 9.24 -11.30 4.13
N VAL A 70 10.52 -11.01 3.92
CA VAL A 70 11.10 -10.69 2.59
C VAL A 70 10.95 -11.87 1.62
N ALA A 71 11.24 -13.09 2.06
CA ALA A 71 11.05 -14.29 1.23
C ALA A 71 9.58 -14.53 0.85
N THR A 72 8.65 -14.12 1.72
CA THR A 72 7.22 -14.31 1.48
C THR A 72 6.66 -13.21 0.59
N ILE A 73 7.05 -11.95 0.80
CA ILE A 73 6.58 -10.82 -0.04
C ILE A 73 7.09 -10.95 -1.47
N ALA A 74 8.24 -11.60 -1.70
CA ALA A 74 8.74 -11.93 -3.03
C ALA A 74 7.70 -12.67 -3.89
N LYS A 75 6.84 -13.50 -3.28
CA LYS A 75 5.77 -14.23 -3.99
C LYS A 75 4.67 -13.32 -4.54
N VAL A 76 4.49 -12.14 -3.96
CA VAL A 76 3.48 -11.15 -4.40
C VAL A 76 3.89 -10.52 -5.75
N PHE A 77 5.16 -10.63 -6.11
CA PHE A 77 5.69 -10.23 -7.42
C PHE A 77 5.66 -11.35 -8.47
N ASP A 78 5.24 -12.57 -8.10
CA ASP A 78 5.05 -13.67 -9.07
C ASP A 78 3.91 -13.29 -10.05
N PRO A 79 4.11 -13.40 -11.37
CA PRO A 79 3.05 -13.16 -12.35
C PRO A 79 1.80 -14.02 -12.18
N ASN A 80 1.90 -15.15 -11.48
CA ASN A 80 0.79 -16.07 -11.20
C ASN A 80 0.15 -15.83 -9.82
N TRP A 81 0.55 -14.78 -9.10
CA TRP A 81 -0.08 -14.41 -7.84
C TRP A 81 -1.55 -14.03 -8.06
N ASP A 82 -2.46 -14.66 -7.32
CA ASP A 82 -3.88 -14.39 -7.41
C ASP A 82 -4.25 -13.18 -6.54
N ASP A 83 -4.59 -12.07 -7.19
CA ASP A 83 -4.80 -10.79 -6.52
C ASP A 83 -6.05 -10.79 -5.61
N GLU A 84 -7.20 -11.35 -6.03
CA GLU A 84 -8.45 -11.27 -5.24
C GLU A 84 -8.36 -11.95 -3.85
N PRO A 85 -7.93 -13.22 -3.71
CA PRO A 85 -7.69 -13.83 -2.42
C PRO A 85 -6.36 -13.39 -1.79
N GLY A 86 -5.44 -12.84 -2.59
CA GLY A 86 -4.08 -12.48 -2.17
C GLY A 86 -3.95 -11.14 -1.46
N ILE A 87 -4.91 -10.22 -1.58
CA ILE A 87 -4.85 -8.87 -0.98
C ILE A 87 -4.53 -8.91 0.53
N ASP A 88 -5.25 -9.72 1.30
CA ASP A 88 -5.05 -9.76 2.77
C ASP A 88 -3.70 -10.39 3.15
N ALA A 89 -3.28 -11.42 2.41
CA ALA A 89 -1.95 -12.03 2.60
C ALA A 89 -0.84 -11.03 2.27
N ALA A 90 -0.96 -10.30 1.15
CA ALA A 90 -0.03 -9.25 0.75
C ALA A 90 0.02 -8.14 1.82
N ARG A 91 -1.13 -7.74 2.37
CA ARG A 91 -1.23 -6.75 3.45
C ARG A 91 -0.47 -7.18 4.70
N CYS A 92 -0.71 -8.41 5.17
CA CYS A 92 -0.08 -8.92 6.39
C CYS A 92 1.44 -9.06 6.23
N VAL A 93 1.89 -9.58 5.09
CA VAL A 93 3.32 -9.77 4.82
C VAL A 93 4.02 -8.44 4.60
N ALA A 94 3.40 -7.47 3.93
CA ALA A 94 3.94 -6.12 3.77
C ALA A 94 4.07 -5.38 5.11
N ALA A 95 3.05 -5.44 5.96
CA ALA A 95 3.11 -4.89 7.31
C ALA A 95 4.22 -5.53 8.14
N SER A 96 4.38 -6.85 8.04
CA SER A 96 5.48 -7.56 8.71
C SER A 96 6.85 -7.15 8.17
N CYS A 97 7.01 -6.98 6.85
CA CYS A 97 8.25 -6.47 6.26
C CYS A 97 8.61 -5.11 6.85
N ALA A 98 7.65 -4.20 6.94
CA ALA A 98 7.84 -2.87 7.52
C ALA A 98 8.15 -2.90 9.03
N ALA A 99 7.49 -3.78 9.78
CA ALA A 99 7.67 -3.92 11.24
C ALA A 99 9.04 -4.50 11.63
N GLU A 100 9.56 -5.44 10.83
CA GLU A 100 10.83 -6.12 11.12
C GLU A 100 12.04 -5.38 10.51
N ALA A 101 11.82 -4.45 9.58
CA ALA A 101 12.87 -3.62 8.98
C ALA A 101 13.53 -2.67 10.00
N THR A 102 14.82 -2.41 9.80
CA THR A 102 15.56 -1.40 10.57
C THR A 102 15.56 -0.08 9.82
N TRP A 103 15.02 0.98 10.44
CA TRP A 103 14.99 2.33 9.87
C TRP A 103 16.06 3.22 10.53
N PRO A 104 16.81 4.06 9.76
CA PRO A 104 17.94 4.83 10.30
C PRO A 104 17.58 5.87 11.37
N GLU A 105 16.37 6.46 11.31
CA GLU A 105 15.93 7.53 12.22
C GLU A 105 14.55 7.21 12.81
N THR A 106 13.50 7.34 11.99
CA THR A 106 12.10 7.10 12.36
C THR A 106 11.44 6.21 11.31
N ILE A 107 10.32 5.58 11.67
CA ILE A 107 9.51 4.80 10.73
C ILE A 107 8.98 5.76 9.64
N PRO A 108 9.19 5.46 8.34
CA PRO A 108 8.68 6.30 7.27
C PRO A 108 7.15 6.33 7.26
N GLN A 109 6.58 7.51 7.00
CA GLN A 109 5.12 7.66 6.88
C GLN A 109 4.56 6.86 5.68
N CYS A 110 5.36 6.74 4.62
CA CYS A 110 5.06 5.96 3.43
C CYS A 110 6.23 5.03 3.12
N ILE A 111 5.94 3.74 3.01
CA ILE A 111 6.91 2.72 2.63
C ILE A 111 6.53 2.17 1.25
N VAL A 112 7.51 2.01 0.37
CA VAL A 112 7.36 1.34 -0.92
C VAL A 112 8.17 0.06 -0.89
N ILE A 113 7.52 -1.04 -1.20
CA ILE A 113 8.11 -2.36 -1.41
C ILE A 113 8.09 -2.62 -2.92
N GLU A 114 9.24 -2.82 -3.51
CA GLU A 114 9.38 -3.04 -4.96
C GLU A 114 10.43 -4.11 -5.25
N GLN A 115 10.37 -4.69 -6.45
CA GLN A 115 11.34 -5.67 -6.92
C GLN A 115 12.39 -5.00 -7.80
N ALA A 116 13.65 -5.07 -7.38
CA ALA A 116 14.81 -4.60 -8.11
C ALA A 116 15.65 -5.80 -8.59
N GLY A 117 15.34 -6.28 -9.79
CA GLY A 117 15.91 -7.53 -10.29
C GLY A 117 15.40 -8.73 -9.48
N ASP A 118 16.31 -9.48 -8.86
CA ASP A 118 15.95 -10.64 -8.04
C ASP A 118 15.71 -10.28 -6.56
N GLU A 119 15.94 -9.03 -6.18
CA GLU A 119 15.84 -8.57 -4.79
C GLU A 119 14.55 -7.80 -4.55
N VAL A 120 13.95 -8.01 -3.37
CA VAL A 120 12.89 -7.15 -2.85
C VAL A 120 13.53 -6.07 -2.01
N ILE A 121 13.22 -4.82 -2.32
CA ILE A 121 13.70 -3.65 -1.59
C ILE A 121 12.54 -2.96 -0.88
N LEU A 122 12.82 -2.47 0.32
CA LEU A 122 11.92 -1.61 1.09
C LEU A 122 12.58 -0.24 1.18
N ARG A 123 11.86 0.80 0.80
CA ARG A 123 12.36 2.18 0.87
C ARG A 123 11.27 3.14 1.32
N GLU A 124 11.69 4.31 1.74
CA GLU A 124 10.77 5.42 1.95
C GLU A 124 10.18 5.91 0.62
N GLY A 125 8.88 6.17 0.63
CA GLY A 125 8.11 6.68 -0.51
C GLY A 125 8.05 8.20 -0.53
N PHE A 126 9.21 8.87 -0.60
CA PHE A 126 9.29 10.34 -0.59
C PHE A 126 8.45 10.99 -1.69
N GLU A 127 8.33 10.35 -2.85
CA GLU A 127 7.54 10.82 -3.98
C GLU A 127 6.07 11.06 -3.60
N PHE A 128 5.52 10.25 -2.68
CA PHE A 128 4.13 10.36 -2.25
C PHE A 128 3.89 11.48 -1.23
N LEU A 129 4.94 12.03 -0.63
CA LEU A 129 4.85 13.20 0.27
C LEU A 129 4.65 14.50 -0.51
N GLU A 130 4.93 14.49 -1.82
CA GLU A 130 4.77 15.62 -2.72
C GLU A 130 3.40 15.63 -3.42
N HIS A 131 3.09 16.73 -4.09
CA HIS A 131 1.83 16.93 -4.80
C HIS A 131 2.10 17.38 -6.23
N PRO A 132 2.51 16.45 -7.12
CA PRO A 132 2.94 16.77 -8.48
C PRO A 132 1.78 17.32 -9.33
N GLY A 133 0.55 17.22 -8.83
CA GLY A 133 -0.66 17.75 -9.46
C GLY A 133 -1.47 16.70 -10.21
N TYR A 134 -1.00 15.46 -10.22
CA TYR A 134 -1.67 14.27 -10.69
C TYR A 134 -1.45 13.13 -9.67
N PRO A 135 -2.26 12.06 -9.69
CA PRO A 135 -2.03 10.95 -8.78
C PRO A 135 -0.79 10.16 -9.21
N LEU A 136 0.13 9.93 -8.28
CA LEU A 136 1.21 8.95 -8.42
C LEU A 136 0.69 7.53 -8.17
N CYS A 137 -0.38 7.39 -7.40
CA CYS A 137 -1.09 6.13 -7.28
C CYS A 137 -2.60 6.31 -7.11
N VAL A 138 -3.33 5.30 -7.58
CA VAL A 138 -4.77 5.17 -7.44
C VAL A 138 -5.08 3.81 -6.85
N VAL A 139 -5.63 3.79 -5.64
CA VAL A 139 -5.99 2.58 -4.89
C VAL A 139 -7.48 2.28 -5.02
N LEU A 140 -7.81 1.07 -5.44
CA LEU A 140 -9.15 0.52 -5.47
C LEU A 140 -9.42 -0.21 -4.15
N GLY A 141 -10.11 0.48 -3.27
CA GLY A 141 -10.31 0.11 -1.88
C GLY A 141 -10.56 1.36 -1.04
N SER A 142 -11.06 1.16 0.18
CA SER A 142 -11.21 2.26 1.13
C SER A 142 -10.09 2.22 2.18
N LYS A 143 -9.80 3.39 2.76
CA LYS A 143 -8.94 3.48 3.95
C LYS A 143 -9.52 2.67 5.12
N ALA A 144 -10.85 2.60 5.24
CA ALA A 144 -11.53 1.88 6.32
C ALA A 144 -11.35 0.35 6.20
N ASP A 145 -11.30 -0.16 4.96
CA ASP A 145 -11.09 -1.59 4.68
C ASP A 145 -9.59 -1.97 4.67
N GLY A 146 -8.71 -0.98 4.83
CA GLY A 146 -7.27 -1.16 4.90
C GLY A 146 -6.56 -1.14 3.54
N GLY A 147 -7.24 -0.74 2.45
CA GLY A 147 -6.66 -0.56 1.12
C GLY A 147 -7.07 -1.62 0.10
N GLY A 148 -6.24 -1.84 -0.91
CA GLY A 148 -6.54 -2.79 -2.00
C GLY A 148 -5.61 -2.69 -3.20
N MET A 149 -6.11 -3.09 -4.37
CA MET A 149 -5.36 -3.05 -5.63
C MET A 149 -4.98 -1.62 -5.99
N CYS A 150 -3.80 -1.44 -6.58
CA CYS A 150 -3.24 -0.13 -6.85
C CYS A 150 -2.68 -0.05 -8.27
N SER A 151 -2.89 1.09 -8.93
CA SER A 151 -2.16 1.49 -10.13
C SER A 151 -1.22 2.64 -9.80
N PHE A 152 0.01 2.56 -10.28
CA PHE A 152 1.06 3.55 -10.11
C PHE A 152 1.36 4.27 -11.42
N PHE A 153 1.72 5.54 -11.32
CA PHE A 153 2.02 6.40 -12.46
C PHE A 153 3.27 7.22 -12.17
N ASP A 154 4.29 7.07 -13.00
CA ASP A 154 5.53 7.82 -12.85
C ASP A 154 5.40 9.21 -13.52
N THR A 155 4.51 9.34 -14.51
CA THR A 155 4.26 10.60 -15.22
C THR A 155 2.78 10.96 -15.35
N GLU A 156 2.49 12.26 -15.53
CA GLU A 156 1.13 12.74 -15.83
C GLU A 156 0.59 12.14 -17.14
N ASP A 157 1.47 11.94 -18.13
CA ASP A 157 1.12 11.37 -19.42
C ASP A 157 0.71 9.89 -19.31
N GLU A 158 1.39 9.10 -18.47
CA GLU A 158 0.99 7.73 -18.15
C GLU A 158 -0.39 7.67 -17.49
N PHE A 159 -0.61 8.52 -16.48
CA PHE A 159 -1.92 8.63 -15.84
C PHE A 159 -3.01 8.98 -16.85
N ARG A 160 -2.78 9.98 -17.71
CA ARG A 160 -3.72 10.39 -18.76
C ARG A 160 -4.01 9.24 -19.73
N LEU A 161 -2.98 8.53 -20.17
CA LEU A 161 -3.14 7.40 -21.10
C LEU A 161 -3.95 6.27 -20.46
N PHE A 162 -3.67 5.94 -19.20
CA PHE A 162 -4.42 4.93 -18.46
C PHE A 162 -5.88 5.33 -18.25
N ALA A 163 -6.12 6.56 -17.79
CA ALA A 163 -7.44 7.11 -17.51
C ALA A 163 -8.30 7.36 -18.77
N THR A 164 -7.77 7.17 -19.98
CA THR A 164 -8.52 7.29 -21.24
C THR A 164 -8.80 5.94 -21.91
N LYS A 165 -8.34 4.82 -21.33
CA LYS A 165 -8.70 3.46 -21.76
C LYS A 165 -10.21 3.22 -21.66
N PRO A 166 -10.76 2.18 -22.31
CA PRO A 166 -12.15 1.76 -22.09
C PRO A 166 -12.44 1.45 -20.60
N PRO A 167 -13.65 1.73 -20.09
CA PRO A 167 -14.00 1.43 -18.70
C PRO A 167 -13.79 -0.05 -18.34
N SER A 168 -13.14 -0.29 -17.20
CA SER A 168 -12.96 -1.61 -16.60
C SER A 168 -12.96 -1.49 -15.06
N LYS A 169 -12.91 -2.63 -14.36
CA LYS A 169 -12.78 -2.67 -12.89
C LYS A 169 -11.56 -1.89 -12.39
N ASP A 170 -10.49 -1.81 -13.18
CA ASP A 170 -9.23 -1.17 -12.78
C ASP A 170 -9.14 0.30 -13.21
N VAL A 171 -9.97 0.70 -14.17
CA VAL A 171 -9.83 1.97 -14.90
C VAL A 171 -10.87 3.02 -14.47
N TRP A 172 -11.97 2.62 -13.84
CA TRP A 172 -13.08 3.53 -13.51
C TRP A 172 -12.65 4.71 -12.61
N LEU A 173 -11.81 4.46 -11.60
CA LEU A 173 -11.39 5.50 -10.66
C LEU A 173 -10.40 6.47 -11.30
N PRO A 174 -9.31 6.02 -11.99
CA PRO A 174 -8.47 6.90 -12.78
C PRO A 174 -9.25 7.75 -13.79
N GLN A 175 -10.23 7.15 -14.49
CA GLN A 175 -11.12 7.86 -15.41
C GLN A 175 -11.89 9.00 -14.75
N LEU A 176 -12.51 8.74 -13.59
CA LEU A 176 -13.25 9.77 -12.86
C LEU A 176 -12.32 10.89 -12.42
N ILE A 177 -11.16 10.53 -11.87
CA ILE A 177 -10.18 11.51 -11.40
C ILE A 177 -9.77 12.43 -12.55
N TYR A 178 -9.41 11.85 -13.69
CA TYR A 178 -8.98 12.60 -14.88
C TYR A 178 -10.07 13.56 -15.40
N ARG A 179 -11.33 13.10 -15.43
CA ARG A 179 -12.46 13.89 -15.90
C ARG A 179 -12.85 15.02 -14.95
N LEU A 180 -12.82 14.78 -13.64
CA LEU A 180 -13.34 15.71 -12.65
C LEU A 180 -12.30 16.71 -12.15
N TYR A 181 -11.04 16.29 -12.02
CA TYR A 181 -10.03 17.08 -11.35
C TYR A 181 -8.94 17.58 -12.32
N LYS A 182 -8.62 18.87 -12.18
CA LYS A 182 -7.48 19.51 -12.82
C LYS A 182 -6.20 19.23 -12.04
N ARG A 183 -6.30 19.13 -10.72
CA ARG A 183 -5.17 18.87 -9.82
C ARG A 183 -5.61 17.94 -8.70
N THR A 184 -4.77 16.97 -8.36
CA THR A 184 -4.99 16.07 -7.22
C THR A 184 -3.75 15.96 -6.34
N PRO A 185 -3.91 15.42 -5.11
CA PRO A 185 -2.81 14.80 -4.38
C PRO A 185 -2.18 13.60 -5.11
N SER A 186 -1.05 13.14 -4.56
CA SER A 186 -0.28 11.98 -5.04
C SER A 186 -1.00 10.65 -4.85
N ILE A 187 -1.87 10.53 -3.83
CA ILE A 187 -2.59 9.30 -3.50
C ILE A 187 -4.09 9.56 -3.61
N MET A 188 -4.75 8.79 -4.47
CA MET A 188 -6.21 8.78 -4.60
C MET A 188 -6.72 7.38 -4.29
N THR A 189 -7.87 7.27 -3.63
CA THR A 189 -8.46 5.98 -3.29
C THR A 189 -9.97 6.02 -3.51
N GLY A 190 -10.58 4.87 -3.77
CA GLY A 190 -12.01 4.80 -3.97
C GLY A 190 -12.55 3.39 -4.13
N LEU A 191 -13.84 3.24 -3.89
CA LEU A 191 -14.55 1.98 -3.98
C LEU A 191 -15.94 2.16 -4.60
N PRO A 192 -16.48 1.13 -5.27
CA PRO A 192 -17.87 1.09 -5.63
C PRO A 192 -18.75 1.10 -4.38
N THR A 193 -19.79 1.92 -4.35
CA THR A 193 -20.81 1.85 -3.32
C THR A 193 -21.93 0.91 -3.76
N PRO A 194 -22.49 0.11 -2.83
CA PRO A 194 -23.64 -0.73 -3.15
C PRO A 194 -24.79 0.17 -3.64
N PRO A 195 -25.51 -0.21 -4.70
CA PRO A 195 -26.70 0.53 -5.10
C PRO A 195 -27.73 0.49 -3.98
N ALA A 196 -28.42 1.61 -3.72
CA ALA A 196 -29.45 1.67 -2.68
C ALA A 196 -30.72 0.90 -3.09
N GLU A 197 -30.96 0.79 -4.41
CA GLU A 197 -32.10 0.07 -5.00
C GLU A 197 -31.67 -0.73 -6.25
N GLU A 198 -32.35 -1.85 -6.52
CA GLU A 198 -32.13 -2.61 -7.76
C GLU A 198 -32.45 -1.74 -8.99
N GLY A 199 -31.49 -1.62 -9.92
CA GLY A 199 -31.63 -0.79 -11.12
C GLY A 199 -31.07 0.64 -10.98
N GLN A 200 -30.62 1.05 -9.79
CA GLN A 200 -29.77 2.22 -9.66
C GLN A 200 -28.38 1.93 -10.23
N GLY A 201 -27.78 2.92 -10.89
CA GLY A 201 -26.39 2.83 -11.35
C GLY A 201 -25.44 2.60 -10.17
N VAL A 202 -24.26 2.04 -10.45
CA VAL A 202 -23.22 1.83 -9.44
C VAL A 202 -22.71 3.18 -8.97
N GLY A 203 -22.97 3.51 -7.69
CA GLY A 203 -22.35 4.66 -7.04
C GLY A 203 -20.88 4.37 -6.76
N VAL A 204 -20.10 5.42 -6.56
CA VAL A 204 -18.66 5.30 -6.24
C VAL A 204 -18.26 6.37 -5.26
N GLU A 205 -17.38 6.01 -4.35
CA GLU A 205 -16.74 6.93 -3.41
C GLU A 205 -15.30 7.17 -3.83
N CYS A 206 -14.88 8.43 -3.81
CA CYS A 206 -13.52 8.85 -4.13
C CYS A 206 -12.98 9.75 -3.01
N HIS A 207 -11.81 9.39 -2.50
CA HIS A 207 -11.13 10.12 -1.44
C HIS A 207 -9.72 10.47 -1.90
N ALA A 208 -9.32 11.71 -1.64
CA ALA A 208 -7.94 12.11 -1.75
C ALA A 208 -7.24 11.80 -0.42
N PHE A 209 -6.09 11.14 -0.49
CA PHE A 209 -5.26 10.85 0.67
C PHE A 209 -3.97 11.67 0.59
N THR A 210 -3.63 12.34 1.68
CA THR A 210 -2.50 13.26 1.73
C THR A 210 -1.65 12.93 2.95
N LEU A 211 -0.42 12.49 2.72
CA LEU A 211 0.56 12.27 3.78
C LEU A 211 1.05 13.60 4.36
N ASN A 212 1.08 14.66 3.53
CA ASN A 212 1.37 16.02 3.95
C ASN A 212 0.11 16.91 3.91
N ARG A 213 0.01 17.91 4.78
CA ARG A 213 -1.15 18.84 4.87
C ARG A 213 -1.32 19.78 3.67
N LYS A 214 -0.48 19.67 2.63
CA LYS A 214 -0.44 20.59 1.48
C LYS A 214 -1.19 20.09 0.25
N GLY A 215 -1.84 18.93 0.31
CA GLY A 215 -2.51 18.33 -0.85
C GLY A 215 -3.71 19.16 -1.29
N GLN A 216 -3.75 19.53 -2.56
CA GLN A 216 -4.86 20.28 -3.14
C GLN A 216 -5.64 19.42 -4.13
N LEU A 217 -6.95 19.33 -3.90
CA LEU A 217 -7.90 18.80 -4.87
C LEU A 217 -8.56 19.99 -5.58
N ILE A 218 -8.36 20.12 -6.89
CA ILE A 218 -8.90 21.23 -7.70
C ILE A 218 -9.74 20.65 -8.83
N GLU A 219 -11.03 20.94 -8.82
CA GLU A 219 -11.96 20.53 -9.88
C GLU A 219 -11.67 21.26 -11.20
N ARG A 220 -11.98 20.61 -12.32
CA ARG A 220 -12.03 21.28 -13.62
C ARG A 220 -13.24 22.21 -13.66
N ALA A 221 -13.09 23.37 -14.29
CA ALA A 221 -14.24 24.22 -14.61
C ALA A 221 -15.19 23.41 -15.50
N ARG A 222 -16.47 23.38 -15.12
CA ARG A 222 -17.54 22.74 -15.89
C ARG A 222 -17.97 23.59 -17.06
#